data_AF-A0A0G4H3H3-F1
#
_entry.id   AF-A0A0G4H3H3-F1
#
_cell.length_a   1.000
_cell.length_b   1.000
_cell.length_c   1.000
_cell.angle_alpha   90.00
_cell.angle_beta   90.00
_cell.angle_gamma   90.00
#
_symmetry.space_group_name_H-M   'P 1'
#
loop_
_entity.id
_entity.type
_entity.pdbx_description
1 polymer ?
#
loop_
_entity_poly.entity_id
_entity_poly.type
_entity_poly.pdbx_seq_one_letter_code
_entity_poly.pdbx_strand_id
1 'polypeptide(L)'
;MPSRWRQRNADNDQTICRKETGGGGDCLFYSIAEGLASGGLVDTDGSPYTVPKLRRIVARAFVGRREGGEYDEKLFRERMDAFVALEASGEQWPDEWSPSAIMEQDAYVDTKGVIWDTSTMAQKADAVEHELSQCGNSHWGTAVDLELLEDVLDVGFIILSQQTGRVYNYRLDSDTTREHYMLLFYQDDIHFQLAALAVPAEEESGTASVDTSPSPKMRLKSLFSAAEVPRYMKTIWQEDCRQPWPCSKL
;
A
#
# COMPACT_ATOMS: atom_id res chain seq x y z
N MET A 1 11.58 -1.65 -24.57
CA MET A 1 12.64 -0.81 -23.97
C MET A 1 12.80 -1.22 -22.51
N PRO A 2 14.00 -1.15 -21.90
CA PRO A 2 14.12 -1.33 -20.45
C PRO A 2 13.22 -0.33 -19.72
N SER A 3 12.63 -0.72 -18.59
CA SER A 3 11.80 0.20 -17.79
C SER A 3 12.59 1.44 -17.40
N ARG A 4 11.94 2.62 -17.33
CA ARG A 4 12.61 3.87 -16.92
C ARG A 4 13.27 3.71 -15.54
N TRP A 5 12.65 2.93 -14.67
CA TRP A 5 13.22 2.56 -13.38
C TRP A 5 14.56 1.82 -13.49
N ARG A 6 14.70 0.87 -14.43
CA ARG A 6 15.97 0.17 -14.66
C ARG A 6 17.07 1.14 -15.09
N GLN A 7 16.74 2.14 -15.91
CA GLN A 7 17.69 3.18 -16.30
C GLN A 7 18.08 4.06 -15.10
N ARG A 8 17.11 4.45 -14.27
CA ARG A 8 17.35 5.26 -13.06
C ARG A 8 18.23 4.54 -12.04
N ASN A 9 18.07 3.22 -11.91
CA ASN A 9 18.85 2.40 -10.98
C ASN A 9 20.19 1.90 -11.56
N ALA A 10 20.52 2.20 -12.82
CA ALA A 10 21.68 1.61 -13.50
C ALA A 10 23.03 1.95 -12.84
N ASP A 11 23.14 3.12 -12.24
CA ASP A 11 24.37 3.61 -11.59
C ASP A 11 24.47 3.20 -10.10
N ASN A 12 23.51 2.43 -9.59
CA ASN A 12 23.50 1.98 -8.20
C ASN A 12 23.88 0.49 -8.13
N ASP A 13 24.80 0.14 -7.24
CA ASP A 13 25.27 -1.24 -7.03
C ASP A 13 24.23 -2.19 -6.41
N GLN A 14 22.99 -1.72 -6.20
CA GLN A 14 21.91 -2.52 -5.62
C GLN A 14 20.94 -2.99 -6.69
N THR A 15 20.66 -4.30 -6.68
CA THR A 15 19.67 -4.91 -7.57
C THR A 15 18.29 -4.86 -6.93
N ILE A 16 17.35 -4.22 -7.63
CA ILE A 16 15.92 -4.23 -7.29
C ILE A 16 15.27 -5.45 -7.94
N CYS A 17 14.74 -6.34 -7.11
CA CYS A 17 13.94 -7.48 -7.50
C CYS A 17 12.45 -7.17 -7.33
N ARG A 18 11.63 -7.79 -8.17
CA ARG A 18 10.16 -7.67 -8.12
C ARG A 18 9.59 -9.06 -7.90
N LYS A 19 8.63 -9.18 -6.98
CA LYS A 19 7.91 -10.42 -6.73
C LYS A 19 6.45 -10.21 -7.09
N GLU A 20 5.96 -11.05 -7.99
CA GLU A 20 4.55 -11.12 -8.33
C GLU A 20 3.81 -11.82 -7.18
N THR A 21 2.81 -11.15 -6.61
CA THR A 21 2.12 -11.60 -5.39
C THR A 21 0.63 -11.85 -5.59
N GLY A 22 0.08 -11.56 -6.77
CA GLY A 22 -1.33 -11.76 -7.12
C GLY A 22 -1.79 -10.71 -8.13
N GLY A 23 -2.89 -10.97 -8.83
CA GLY A 23 -3.43 -10.07 -9.87
C GLY A 23 -4.81 -9.50 -9.54
N GLY A 24 -5.28 -8.60 -10.40
CA GLY A 24 -6.58 -7.94 -10.24
C GLY A 24 -6.58 -6.87 -9.14
N GLY A 25 -7.76 -6.57 -8.61
CA GLY A 25 -7.96 -5.52 -7.60
C GLY A 25 -7.19 -5.76 -6.28
N ASP A 26 -6.74 -6.99 -6.01
CA ASP A 26 -6.03 -7.36 -4.78
C ASP A 26 -4.50 -7.15 -4.84
N CYS A 27 -3.91 -6.82 -5.99
CA CYS A 27 -2.44 -6.85 -6.17
C CYS A 27 -1.67 -5.98 -5.14
N LEU A 28 -2.22 -4.81 -4.78
CA LEU A 28 -1.70 -3.95 -3.72
C LEU A 28 -1.66 -4.68 -2.38
N PHE A 29 -2.80 -5.22 -1.96
CA PHE A 29 -2.97 -5.87 -0.66
C PHE A 29 -2.12 -7.13 -0.55
N TYR A 30 -1.99 -7.92 -1.62
CA TYR A 30 -1.08 -9.06 -1.66
C TYR A 30 0.37 -8.65 -1.51
N SER A 31 0.79 -7.59 -2.21
CA SER A 31 2.16 -7.07 -2.11
C SER A 31 2.49 -6.63 -0.70
N ILE A 32 1.58 -5.91 -0.05
CA ILE A 32 1.73 -5.44 1.34
C ILE A 32 1.74 -6.63 2.31
N ALA A 33 0.78 -7.54 2.22
CA ALA A 33 0.71 -8.72 3.09
C ALA A 33 2.01 -9.55 3.04
N GLU A 34 2.52 -9.81 1.83
CA GLU A 34 3.78 -10.52 1.64
C GLU A 34 4.98 -9.75 2.21
N GLY A 35 5.02 -8.43 2.00
CA GLY A 35 6.06 -7.56 2.55
C GLY A 35 6.10 -7.59 4.08
N LEU A 36 4.94 -7.46 4.73
CA LEU A 36 4.81 -7.52 6.19
C LEU A 36 5.22 -8.90 6.72
N ALA A 37 4.73 -9.97 6.11
CA ALA A 37 5.05 -11.34 6.50
C ALA A 37 6.55 -11.64 6.37
N SER A 38 7.17 -11.27 5.24
CA SER A 38 8.61 -11.46 5.03
C SER A 38 9.49 -10.63 5.96
N GLY A 39 8.96 -9.50 6.45
CA GLY A 39 9.60 -8.65 7.45
C GLY A 39 9.33 -9.06 8.90
N GLY A 40 8.47 -10.07 9.13
CA GLY A 40 8.09 -10.51 10.47
C GLY A 40 7.12 -9.58 11.22
N LEU A 41 6.49 -8.62 10.53
CA LEU A 41 5.45 -7.78 11.12
C LEU A 41 4.12 -8.53 11.17
N VAL A 42 3.54 -8.55 12.37
CA VAL A 42 2.24 -9.15 12.68
C VAL A 42 1.32 -8.08 13.29
N ASP A 43 0.02 -8.36 13.33
CA ASP A 43 -0.92 -7.47 14.01
C ASP A 43 -0.75 -7.58 15.54
N THR A 44 -1.42 -6.68 16.26
CA THR A 44 -1.51 -6.57 17.72
C THR A 44 -1.89 -7.88 18.41
N ASP A 45 -2.69 -8.74 17.76
CA ASP A 45 -3.07 -10.07 18.25
C ASP A 45 -2.06 -11.19 17.89
N GLY A 46 -0.94 -10.83 17.25
CA GLY A 46 0.10 -11.74 16.78
C GLY A 46 -0.23 -12.48 15.48
N SER A 47 -1.39 -12.24 14.88
CA SER A 47 -1.79 -12.89 13.63
C SER A 47 -1.19 -12.19 12.40
N PRO A 48 -0.95 -12.92 11.29
CA PRO A 48 -0.42 -12.32 10.08
C PRO A 48 -1.43 -11.39 9.41
N TYR A 49 -0.92 -10.36 8.75
CA TYR A 49 -1.72 -9.52 7.86
C TYR A 49 -2.06 -10.28 6.57
N THR A 50 -3.35 -10.57 6.40
CA THR A 50 -3.89 -11.21 5.19
C THR A 50 -4.60 -10.17 4.33
N VAL A 51 -4.82 -10.45 3.03
CA VAL A 51 -5.58 -9.56 2.14
C VAL A 51 -6.97 -9.19 2.71
N PRO A 52 -7.81 -10.15 3.17
CA PRO A 52 -9.09 -9.80 3.78
C PRO A 52 -8.96 -8.93 5.05
N LYS A 53 -7.85 -9.05 5.77
CA LYS A 53 -7.58 -8.23 6.96
C LYS A 53 -7.20 -6.80 6.57
N LEU A 54 -6.27 -6.64 5.63
CA LEU A 54 -5.86 -5.33 5.12
C LEU A 54 -7.01 -4.57 4.46
N ARG A 55 -7.86 -5.25 3.67
CA ARG A 55 -9.06 -4.64 3.09
C ARG A 55 -10.05 -4.15 4.14
N ARG A 56 -10.29 -4.93 5.20
CA ARG A 56 -11.13 -4.50 6.33
C ARG A 56 -10.53 -3.32 7.08
N ILE A 57 -9.20 -3.30 7.27
CA ILE A 57 -8.50 -2.17 7.87
C ILE A 57 -8.75 -0.89 7.06
N VAL A 58 -8.53 -0.95 5.75
CA VAL A 58 -8.78 0.16 4.82
C VAL A 58 -10.23 0.61 4.87
N ALA A 59 -11.17 -0.31 4.69
CA ALA A 59 -12.60 0.00 4.64
C ALA A 59 -13.06 0.74 5.90
N ARG A 60 -12.65 0.24 7.07
CA ARG A 60 -12.96 0.86 8.38
C ARG A 60 -12.29 2.21 8.54
N ALA A 61 -11.01 2.29 8.20
CA ALA A 61 -10.24 3.53 8.30
C ALA A 61 -10.84 4.60 7.38
N PHE A 62 -11.28 4.23 6.17
CA PHE A 62 -11.91 5.11 5.19
C PHE A 62 -13.16 5.79 5.73
N VAL A 63 -14.06 5.04 6.35
CA VAL A 63 -15.28 5.58 6.98
C VAL A 63 -15.00 6.25 8.35
N GLY A 64 -13.75 6.20 8.83
CA GLY A 64 -13.35 6.78 10.11
C GLY A 64 -13.75 5.95 11.33
N ARG A 65 -14.10 4.67 11.17
CA ARG A 65 -14.43 3.78 12.29
C ARG A 65 -13.17 3.29 13.00
N ARG A 66 -13.01 3.67 14.27
CA ARG A 66 -12.02 3.07 15.18
C ARG A 66 -12.59 1.80 15.81
N GLU A 67 -11.77 1.00 16.49
CA GLU A 67 -12.26 -0.19 17.20
C GLU A 67 -13.38 0.18 18.18
N GLY A 68 -14.56 -0.45 18.03
CA GLY A 68 -15.73 -0.22 18.89
C GLY A 68 -16.41 1.16 18.76
N GLY A 69 -15.99 2.02 17.82
CA GLY A 69 -16.50 3.38 17.66
C GLY A 69 -17.53 3.56 16.53
N GLU A 70 -18.24 4.70 16.58
CA GLU A 70 -19.02 5.21 15.45
C GLU A 70 -18.11 5.66 14.29
N TYR A 71 -18.68 5.81 13.10
CA TYR A 71 -17.97 6.34 11.93
C TYR A 71 -17.79 7.86 12.07
N ASP A 72 -16.77 8.43 11.43
CA ASP A 72 -16.58 9.87 11.39
C ASP A 72 -17.26 10.43 10.14
N GLU A 73 -18.44 11.03 10.30
CA GLU A 73 -19.22 11.52 9.17
C GLU A 73 -18.49 12.59 8.36
N LYS A 74 -17.75 13.49 9.01
CA LYS A 74 -17.05 14.57 8.31
C LYS A 74 -15.95 14.00 7.43
N LEU A 75 -15.14 13.11 8.01
CA LEU A 75 -14.04 12.46 7.31
C LEU A 75 -14.55 11.55 6.18
N PHE A 76 -15.61 10.78 6.45
CA PHE A 76 -16.26 9.94 5.46
C PHE A 76 -16.75 10.75 4.26
N ARG A 77 -17.46 11.87 4.50
CA ARG A 77 -17.93 12.76 3.43
C ARG A 77 -16.79 13.32 2.58
N GLU A 78 -15.74 13.83 3.22
CA GLU A 78 -14.58 14.40 2.51
C GLU A 78 -13.93 13.38 1.57
N ARG A 79 -13.80 12.12 2.00
CA ARG A 79 -13.24 11.03 1.19
C ARG A 79 -14.20 10.56 0.10
N MET A 80 -15.50 10.50 0.39
CA MET A 80 -16.51 10.19 -0.61
C MET A 80 -16.59 11.27 -1.69
N ASP A 81 -16.46 12.55 -1.34
CA ASP A 81 -16.43 13.63 -2.32
C ASP A 81 -15.25 13.46 -3.29
N ALA A 82 -14.08 12.99 -2.80
CA ALA A 82 -12.95 12.66 -3.65
C ALA A 82 -13.24 11.48 -4.59
N PHE A 83 -13.89 10.42 -4.09
CA PHE A 83 -14.28 9.26 -4.91
C PHE A 83 -15.36 9.62 -5.96
N VAL A 84 -16.36 10.41 -5.59
CA VAL A 84 -17.38 10.93 -6.50
C VAL A 84 -16.75 11.81 -7.59
N ALA A 85 -15.81 12.68 -7.22
CA ALA A 85 -15.08 13.49 -8.19
C ALA A 85 -14.21 12.64 -9.13
N LEU A 86 -13.58 11.58 -8.60
CA LEU A 86 -12.79 10.63 -9.39
C LEU A 86 -13.66 9.87 -10.40
N GLU A 87 -14.83 9.38 -9.98
CA GLU A 87 -15.83 8.75 -10.84
C GLU A 87 -16.33 9.73 -11.92
N ALA A 88 -16.71 10.95 -11.54
CA ALA A 88 -17.22 11.96 -12.46
C ALA A 88 -16.20 12.43 -13.51
N SER A 89 -14.90 12.33 -13.21
CA SER A 89 -13.83 12.69 -14.15
C SER A 89 -13.80 11.78 -15.39
N GLY A 90 -14.42 10.60 -15.33
CA GLY A 90 -14.53 9.66 -16.44
C GLY A 90 -13.23 8.94 -16.81
N GLU A 91 -12.12 9.22 -16.14
CA GLU A 91 -10.81 8.66 -16.50
C GLU A 91 -10.31 7.57 -15.52
N GLN A 92 -10.82 7.46 -14.30
CA GLN A 92 -10.06 6.78 -13.23
C GLN A 92 -10.87 6.06 -12.14
N TRP A 93 -12.16 5.76 -12.33
CA TRP A 93 -12.87 4.85 -11.43
C TRP A 93 -12.96 3.44 -12.04
N PRO A 94 -12.04 2.51 -11.68
CA PRO A 94 -11.96 1.20 -12.30
C PRO A 94 -12.94 0.18 -11.70
N ASP A 95 -13.66 0.55 -10.65
CA ASP A 95 -14.44 -0.39 -9.86
C ASP A 95 -15.87 -0.56 -10.42
N GLU A 96 -16.46 -1.71 -10.11
CA GLU A 96 -17.81 -2.07 -10.56
C GLU A 96 -18.93 -1.40 -9.74
N TRP A 97 -18.60 -0.84 -8.57
CA TRP A 97 -19.53 -0.09 -7.73
C TRP A 97 -19.43 1.42 -7.96
N SER A 98 -20.47 2.18 -7.60
CA SER A 98 -20.56 3.62 -7.88
C SER A 98 -20.63 4.45 -6.59
N PRO A 99 -19.57 5.22 -6.26
CA PRO A 99 -19.60 6.17 -5.14
C PRO A 99 -20.77 7.15 -5.23
N SER A 100 -21.04 7.70 -6.42
CA SER A 100 -22.14 8.66 -6.63
C SER A 100 -23.50 8.01 -6.38
N ALA A 101 -23.71 6.77 -6.84
CA ALA A 101 -24.96 6.05 -6.58
C ALA A 101 -25.21 5.87 -5.08
N ILE A 102 -24.19 5.47 -4.32
CA ILE A 102 -24.30 5.36 -2.85
C ILE A 102 -24.59 6.74 -2.23
N MET A 103 -23.94 7.80 -2.69
CA MET A 103 -24.07 9.13 -2.11
C MET A 103 -25.40 9.83 -2.43
N GLU A 104 -26.01 9.57 -3.58
CA GLU A 104 -27.18 10.30 -4.07
C GLU A 104 -28.51 9.56 -3.88
N GLN A 105 -28.48 8.23 -3.74
CA GLN A 105 -29.68 7.40 -3.69
C GLN A 105 -29.99 6.94 -2.25
N ASP A 106 -31.27 6.59 -2.02
CA ASP A 106 -31.75 6.00 -0.77
C ASP A 106 -31.67 4.47 -0.77
N ALA A 107 -31.33 3.86 -1.91
CA ALA A 107 -31.02 2.45 -2.02
C ALA A 107 -29.87 2.23 -3.01
N TYR A 108 -29.02 1.27 -2.71
CA TYR A 108 -27.87 0.87 -3.53
C TYR A 108 -27.90 -0.64 -3.77
N VAL A 109 -27.47 -1.09 -4.95
CA VAL A 109 -27.34 -2.52 -5.26
C VAL A 109 -25.86 -2.82 -5.45
N ASP A 110 -25.32 -3.70 -4.62
CA ASP A 110 -23.91 -4.07 -4.69
C ASP A 110 -23.59 -4.94 -5.91
N THR A 111 -22.30 -5.17 -6.13
CA THR A 111 -21.79 -6.00 -7.24
C THR A 111 -22.30 -7.46 -7.23
N LYS A 112 -22.88 -7.92 -6.12
CA LYS A 112 -23.47 -9.26 -5.96
C LYS A 112 -25.00 -9.27 -6.03
N GLY A 113 -25.61 -8.11 -6.26
CA GLY A 113 -27.07 -7.95 -6.36
C GLY A 113 -27.78 -7.83 -5.00
N VAL A 114 -27.07 -7.58 -3.90
CA VAL A 114 -27.67 -7.30 -2.59
C VAL A 114 -28.13 -5.85 -2.56
N ILE A 115 -29.35 -5.63 -2.05
CA ILE A 115 -29.91 -4.30 -1.90
C ILE A 115 -29.56 -3.76 -0.52
N TRP A 116 -28.89 -2.62 -0.50
CA TRP A 116 -28.55 -1.83 0.67
C TRP A 116 -29.51 -0.66 0.79
N ASP A 117 -30.05 -0.44 1.99
CA ASP A 117 -30.68 0.84 2.34
C ASP A 117 -29.56 1.87 2.50
N THR A 118 -29.63 2.99 1.78
CA THR A 118 -28.65 4.08 1.85
C THR A 118 -29.33 5.42 2.12
N SER A 119 -30.49 5.40 2.78
CA SER A 119 -31.28 6.60 3.10
C SER A 119 -30.63 7.52 4.13
N THR A 120 -29.66 7.02 4.90
CA THR A 120 -28.88 7.80 5.88
C THR A 120 -27.38 7.72 5.61
N MET A 121 -26.62 8.69 6.13
CA MET A 121 -25.14 8.68 6.00
C MET A 121 -24.49 7.48 6.68
N ALA A 122 -25.03 7.03 7.81
CA ALA A 122 -24.51 5.86 8.50
C ALA A 122 -24.62 4.61 7.62
N GLN A 123 -25.76 4.45 6.94
CA GLN A 123 -25.97 3.31 6.06
C GLN A 123 -25.17 3.42 4.75
N LYS A 124 -24.94 4.64 4.23
CA LYS A 124 -23.99 4.87 3.13
C LYS A 124 -22.57 4.47 3.54
N ALA A 125 -22.14 4.83 4.75
CA ALA A 125 -20.85 4.40 5.30
C ALA A 125 -20.77 2.87 5.40
N ASP A 126 -21.83 2.19 5.85
CA ASP A 126 -21.87 0.73 5.90
C ASP A 126 -21.76 0.08 4.50
N ALA A 127 -22.43 0.66 3.49
CA ALA A 127 -22.33 0.19 2.10
C ALA A 127 -20.92 0.38 1.53
N VAL A 128 -20.26 1.52 1.78
CA VAL A 128 -18.88 1.77 1.33
C VAL A 128 -17.87 0.89 2.07
N GLU A 129 -18.04 0.72 3.39
CA GLU A 129 -17.22 -0.22 4.16
C GLU A 129 -17.36 -1.65 3.61
N HIS A 130 -18.58 -2.04 3.20
CA HIS A 130 -18.80 -3.32 2.55
C HIS A 130 -18.00 -3.46 1.26
N GLU A 131 -18.16 -2.54 0.31
CA GLU A 131 -17.50 -2.59 -1.01
C GLU A 131 -15.97 -2.64 -0.89
N LEU A 132 -15.38 -1.73 -0.11
CA LEU A 132 -13.93 -1.66 0.09
C LEU A 132 -13.36 -2.90 0.79
N SER A 133 -14.15 -3.55 1.65
CA SER A 133 -13.73 -4.74 2.37
C SER A 133 -13.73 -6.02 1.51
N GLN A 134 -14.39 -6.00 0.34
CA GLN A 134 -14.47 -7.17 -0.53
C GLN A 134 -13.14 -7.47 -1.21
N CYS A 135 -12.71 -8.73 -1.17
CA CYS A 135 -11.57 -9.21 -1.97
C CYS A 135 -11.94 -9.38 -3.44
N GLY A 136 -10.91 -9.50 -4.28
CA GLY A 136 -11.04 -9.69 -5.72
C GLY A 136 -11.03 -8.36 -6.48
N ASN A 137 -11.84 -8.27 -7.53
CA ASN A 137 -11.90 -7.10 -8.42
C ASN A 137 -12.97 -6.08 -8.01
N SER A 138 -13.51 -6.18 -6.79
CA SER A 138 -14.51 -5.24 -6.28
C SER A 138 -13.94 -3.84 -6.09
N HIS A 139 -12.68 -3.74 -5.64
CA HIS A 139 -11.99 -2.47 -5.48
C HIS A 139 -10.50 -2.60 -5.80
N TRP A 140 -10.01 -1.77 -6.71
CA TRP A 140 -8.60 -1.64 -7.03
C TRP A 140 -7.92 -0.63 -6.12
N GLY A 141 -6.89 -1.06 -5.39
CA GLY A 141 -6.19 -0.22 -4.44
C GLY A 141 -5.63 1.08 -5.06
N THR A 142 -5.87 2.19 -4.37
CA THR A 142 -5.57 3.57 -4.78
C THR A 142 -4.56 4.23 -3.84
N ALA A 143 -4.26 5.50 -4.14
CA ALA A 143 -3.53 6.40 -3.25
C ALA A 143 -4.13 6.50 -1.84
N VAL A 144 -5.47 6.53 -1.73
CA VAL A 144 -6.18 6.67 -0.46
C VAL A 144 -5.96 5.43 0.40
N ASP A 145 -6.01 4.24 -0.18
CA ASP A 145 -5.79 2.98 0.53
C ASP A 145 -4.38 2.90 1.10
N LEU A 146 -3.40 3.35 0.33
CA LEU A 146 -2.02 3.45 0.78
C LEU A 146 -1.89 4.42 1.96
N GLU A 147 -2.45 5.63 1.87
CA GLU A 147 -2.43 6.61 2.98
C GLU A 147 -3.05 6.03 4.26
N LEU A 148 -4.22 5.38 4.15
CA LEU A 148 -4.89 4.74 5.28
C LEU A 148 -4.07 3.60 5.87
N LEU A 149 -3.46 2.76 5.02
CA LEU A 149 -2.62 1.67 5.48
C LEU A 149 -1.33 2.18 6.13
N GLU A 150 -0.73 3.26 5.63
CA GLU A 150 0.43 3.85 6.29
C GLU A 150 0.08 4.24 7.72
N ASP A 151 -1.07 4.89 7.91
CA ASP A 151 -1.53 5.35 9.22
C ASP A 151 -1.85 4.21 10.18
N VAL A 152 -2.55 3.18 9.73
CA VAL A 152 -2.97 2.09 10.62
C VAL A 152 -1.82 1.14 10.93
N LEU A 153 -0.94 0.85 9.95
CA LEU A 153 0.15 -0.11 10.12
C LEU A 153 1.45 0.51 10.67
N ASP A 154 1.53 1.84 10.67
CA ASP A 154 2.77 2.61 10.91
C ASP A 154 3.95 2.19 10.00
N VAL A 155 3.64 1.96 8.72
CA VAL A 155 4.61 1.60 7.67
C VAL A 155 4.55 2.64 6.56
N GLY A 156 5.68 3.24 6.19
CA GLY A 156 5.77 4.10 5.02
C GLY A 156 5.90 3.30 3.73
N PHE A 157 5.25 3.70 2.65
CA PHE A 157 5.39 3.05 1.35
C PHE A 157 6.28 3.87 0.41
N ILE A 158 7.29 3.22 -0.16
CA ILE A 158 8.17 3.77 -1.21
C ILE A 158 7.80 3.12 -2.52
N ILE A 159 7.18 3.90 -3.42
CA ILE A 159 6.55 3.35 -4.62
C ILE A 159 7.40 3.66 -5.84
N LEU A 160 7.95 2.62 -6.44
CA LEU A 160 8.82 2.69 -7.59
C LEU A 160 7.98 2.60 -8.87
N SER A 161 7.88 3.69 -9.62
CA SER A 161 7.05 3.73 -10.83
C SER A 161 7.78 3.24 -12.07
N GLN A 162 7.21 2.24 -12.75
CA GLN A 162 7.69 1.80 -14.06
C GLN A 162 7.56 2.91 -15.12
N GLN A 163 6.41 3.59 -15.11
CA GLN A 163 5.97 4.59 -16.09
C GLN A 163 6.90 5.81 -16.10
N THR A 164 7.24 6.33 -14.93
CA THR A 164 8.01 7.58 -14.80
C THR A 164 9.46 7.35 -14.41
N GLY A 165 9.79 6.21 -13.81
CA GLY A 165 11.10 5.99 -13.21
C GLY A 165 11.33 6.80 -11.94
N ARG A 166 10.27 7.39 -11.37
CA ARG A 166 10.30 8.15 -10.11
C ARG A 166 9.82 7.33 -8.94
N VAL A 167 10.14 7.81 -7.75
CA VAL A 167 9.54 7.38 -6.49
C VAL A 167 8.37 8.29 -6.13
N TYR A 168 7.30 7.70 -5.60
CA TYR A 168 6.19 8.44 -5.00
C TYR A 168 6.05 8.13 -3.53
N ASN A 169 5.65 9.17 -2.80
CA ASN A 169 5.07 9.10 -1.46
C ASN A 169 3.62 9.55 -1.56
N TYR A 170 2.70 8.86 -0.89
CA TYR A 170 1.29 9.28 -0.91
C TYR A 170 0.97 10.26 0.22
N ARG A 171 1.73 10.26 1.31
CA ARG A 171 1.52 11.24 2.37
C ARG A 171 2.17 12.59 2.04
N LEU A 172 1.35 13.65 2.00
CA LEU A 172 1.79 15.04 1.79
C LEU A 172 2.47 15.67 3.01
N ASP A 173 2.23 15.12 4.22
CA ASP A 173 2.78 15.66 5.46
C ASP A 173 4.16 15.06 5.76
N SER A 174 5.20 15.87 5.55
CA SER A 174 6.60 15.49 5.71
C SER A 174 7.04 15.24 7.15
N ASP A 175 6.19 15.57 8.13
CA ASP A 175 6.58 15.58 9.54
C ASP A 175 6.32 14.24 10.25
N THR A 176 5.63 13.30 9.60
CA THR A 176 5.37 11.98 10.22
C THR A 176 6.48 10.98 9.89
N THR A 177 7.17 10.54 10.92
CA THR A 177 8.20 9.51 10.87
C THR A 177 7.56 8.14 11.03
N ARG A 178 7.92 7.17 10.18
CA ARG A 178 7.49 5.77 10.30
C ARG A 178 8.62 4.92 10.86
N GLU A 179 8.30 3.92 11.66
CA GLU A 179 9.33 2.98 12.13
C GLU A 179 9.85 2.11 10.97
N HIS A 180 8.96 1.72 10.07
CA HIS A 180 9.26 0.83 8.96
C HIS A 180 8.89 1.44 7.61
N TYR A 181 9.60 1.04 6.57
CA TYR A 181 9.36 1.43 5.18
C TYR A 181 9.37 0.20 4.27
N MET A 182 8.36 0.09 3.43
CA MET A 182 8.19 -1.00 2.47
C MET A 182 8.36 -0.50 1.04
N LEU A 183 9.06 -1.27 0.21
CA LEU A 183 9.19 -0.99 -1.21
C LEU A 183 8.07 -1.67 -2.01
N LEU A 184 7.35 -0.89 -2.80
CA LEU A 184 6.36 -1.38 -3.76
C LEU A 184 6.78 -0.98 -5.17
N PHE A 185 6.49 -1.81 -6.16
CA PHE A 185 6.69 -1.49 -7.57
C PHE A 185 5.33 -1.32 -8.23
N TYR A 186 5.12 -0.18 -8.88
CA TYR A 186 3.88 0.12 -9.59
C TYR A 186 4.11 0.05 -11.10
N GLN A 187 3.48 -0.95 -11.71
CA GLN A 187 3.65 -1.34 -13.10
C GLN A 187 2.42 -0.93 -13.93
N ASP A 188 2.70 -0.31 -15.09
CA ASP A 188 1.74 0.02 -16.15
C ASP A 188 0.49 0.77 -15.66
N ASP A 189 0.66 1.60 -14.62
CA ASP A 189 -0.38 2.42 -13.97
C ASP A 189 -1.62 1.62 -13.50
N ILE A 190 -1.46 0.33 -13.18
CA ILE A 190 -2.59 -0.52 -12.76
C ILE A 190 -2.21 -1.67 -11.83
N HIS A 191 -0.95 -2.12 -11.82
CA HIS A 191 -0.55 -3.34 -11.14
C HIS A 191 0.54 -3.10 -10.10
N PHE A 192 0.32 -3.53 -8.86
CA PHE A 192 1.32 -3.49 -7.79
C PHE A 192 2.06 -4.82 -7.65
N GLN A 193 3.36 -4.73 -7.43
CA GLN A 193 4.23 -5.86 -7.07
C GLN A 193 5.04 -5.51 -5.83
N LEU A 194 5.43 -6.51 -5.06
CA LEU A 194 6.39 -6.31 -3.98
C LEU A 194 7.78 -6.05 -4.59
N ALA A 195 8.41 -4.94 -4.21
CA ALA A 195 9.81 -4.67 -4.53
C ALA A 195 10.71 -5.10 -3.38
N ALA A 196 11.91 -5.58 -3.71
CA ALA A 196 12.91 -5.94 -2.72
C ALA A 196 14.31 -5.63 -3.21
N LEU A 197 15.22 -5.35 -2.29
CA LEU A 197 16.64 -5.19 -2.56
C LEU A 197 17.38 -6.47 -2.20
N ALA A 198 18.32 -6.86 -3.06
CA ALA A 198 19.28 -7.90 -2.71
C ALA A 198 20.27 -7.34 -1.69
N VAL A 199 20.25 -7.88 -0.48
CA VAL A 199 21.17 -7.54 0.63
C VAL A 199 21.96 -8.77 1.06
N PRO A 200 23.17 -8.62 1.62
CA PRO A 200 23.89 -9.75 2.20
C PRO A 200 23.03 -10.45 3.26
N ALA A 201 22.98 -11.79 3.22
CA ALA A 201 22.41 -12.56 4.31
C ALA A 201 23.31 -12.42 5.53
N GLU A 202 22.73 -12.15 6.69
CA GLU A 202 23.47 -12.22 7.96
C GLU A 202 23.88 -13.68 8.18
N GLU A 203 25.14 -13.91 8.57
CA GLU A 203 25.57 -15.24 8.98
C GLU A 203 24.82 -15.59 10.26
N GLU A 204 23.91 -16.58 10.21
CA GLU A 204 23.40 -17.19 11.42
C GLU A 204 24.59 -17.69 12.24
N SER A 205 24.73 -17.20 13.48
CA SER A 205 25.73 -17.65 14.42
C SER A 205 25.42 -19.10 14.83
N GLY A 206 25.73 -20.05 13.95
CA GLY A 206 25.32 -21.45 14.08
C GLY A 206 26.16 -22.36 13.20
N THR A 207 27.24 -22.90 13.80
CA THR A 207 28.07 -24.02 13.33
C THR A 207 28.55 -23.96 11.87
N ALA A 208 29.81 -23.56 11.70
CA ALA A 208 30.57 -23.60 10.47
C ALA A 208 30.44 -24.95 9.72
N SER A 209 29.67 -24.96 8.64
CA SER A 209 29.91 -25.87 7.52
C SER A 209 30.78 -25.14 6.50
N VAL A 210 31.97 -25.67 6.26
CA VAL A 210 32.93 -25.18 5.26
C VAL A 210 32.32 -25.40 3.88
N ASP A 211 31.62 -24.39 3.36
CA ASP A 211 31.18 -24.34 1.97
C ASP A 211 32.10 -23.36 1.22
N THR A 212 32.94 -23.89 0.33
CA THR A 212 34.05 -23.18 -0.33
C THR A 212 33.59 -22.31 -1.52
N SER A 213 32.48 -21.59 -1.38
CA SER A 213 32.01 -20.62 -2.39
C SER A 213 32.31 -19.20 -1.92
N PRO A 214 33.11 -18.39 -2.64
CA PRO A 214 33.60 -17.09 -2.16
C PRO A 214 32.57 -15.94 -2.32
N SER A 215 31.34 -16.24 -2.73
CA SER A 215 30.31 -15.22 -2.93
C SER A 215 29.35 -15.16 -1.74
N PRO A 216 29.15 -13.99 -1.11
CA PRO A 216 28.21 -13.86 -0.01
C PRO A 216 26.81 -14.29 -0.45
N LYS A 217 26.13 -15.10 0.36
CA LYS A 217 24.71 -15.43 0.14
C LYS A 217 23.91 -14.12 0.23
N MET A 218 23.10 -13.85 -0.78
CA MET A 218 22.23 -12.67 -0.81
C MET A 218 20.80 -13.09 -0.43
N ARG A 219 20.10 -12.23 0.31
CA ARG A 219 18.65 -12.35 0.58
C ARG A 219 17.91 -11.15 0.01
N LEU A 220 16.62 -11.30 -0.23
CA LEU A 220 15.75 -10.19 -0.63
C LEU A 220 15.16 -9.53 0.62
N LYS A 221 15.23 -8.20 0.71
CA LYS A 221 14.61 -7.41 1.77
C LYS A 221 13.70 -6.35 1.15
N SER A 222 12.41 -6.38 1.50
CA SER A 222 11.37 -5.46 1.01
C SER A 222 10.90 -4.48 2.08
N LEU A 223 10.99 -4.87 3.35
CA LEU A 223 10.68 -4.06 4.52
C LEU A 223 11.96 -3.70 5.27
N PHE A 224 12.12 -2.42 5.60
CA PHE A 224 13.28 -1.86 6.28
C PHE A 224 12.82 -1.07 7.50
N SER A 225 13.60 -1.06 8.57
CA SER A 225 13.45 0.04 9.54
C SER A 225 13.88 1.36 8.88
N ALA A 226 13.39 2.50 9.39
CA ALA A 226 13.75 3.83 8.89
C ALA A 226 15.26 4.07 8.78
N ALA A 227 16.03 3.54 9.73
CA ALA A 227 17.48 3.63 9.76
C ALA A 227 18.13 2.81 8.62
N GLU A 228 17.57 1.63 8.33
CA GLU A 228 18.11 0.67 7.36
C GLU A 228 17.76 0.99 5.90
N VAL A 229 16.82 1.90 5.64
CA VAL A 229 16.53 2.32 4.26
C VAL A 229 17.82 2.84 3.60
N PRO A 230 18.24 2.27 2.45
CA PRO A 230 19.52 2.63 1.83
C PRO A 230 19.62 4.11 1.47
N ARG A 231 20.83 4.67 1.63
CA ARG A 231 21.09 6.10 1.41
C ARG A 231 20.65 6.57 0.03
N TYR A 232 20.93 5.81 -1.03
CA TYR A 232 20.56 6.19 -2.38
C TYR A 232 19.04 6.25 -2.57
N MET A 233 18.28 5.37 -1.90
CA MET A 233 16.81 5.41 -1.93
C MET A 233 16.28 6.67 -1.24
N LYS A 234 16.88 7.05 -0.11
CA LYS A 234 16.58 8.33 0.58
C LYS A 234 16.89 9.53 -0.30
N THR A 235 18.00 9.50 -1.05
CA THR A 235 18.36 10.56 -2.01
C THR A 235 17.33 10.65 -3.14
N ILE A 236 16.98 9.54 -3.79
CA ILE A 236 15.98 9.53 -4.88
C ILE A 236 14.63 10.03 -4.37
N TRP A 237 14.21 9.59 -3.17
CA TRP A 237 13.01 10.10 -2.51
C TRP A 237 13.04 11.62 -2.36
N GLN A 238 14.12 12.19 -1.80
CA GLN A 238 14.24 13.63 -1.60
C GLN A 238 14.18 14.41 -2.91
N GLU A 239 14.80 13.88 -3.97
CA GLU A 239 14.78 14.48 -5.31
C GLU A 239 13.37 14.47 -5.92
N ASP A 240 12.68 13.33 -5.86
CA ASP A 240 11.39 13.13 -6.54
C ASP A 240 10.22 13.73 -5.75
N CYS A 241 10.19 13.52 -4.43
CA CYS A 241 9.14 14.01 -3.53
C CYS A 241 9.34 15.48 -3.13
N ARG A 242 10.54 16.05 -3.38
CA ARG A 242 10.91 17.44 -3.03
C ARG A 242 10.69 17.78 -1.55
N GLN A 243 10.87 16.77 -0.69
CA GLN A 243 10.72 16.86 0.75
C GLN A 243 11.92 16.17 1.42
N PRO A 244 12.33 16.59 2.63
CA PRO A 244 13.36 15.87 3.37
C PRO A 244 12.92 14.43 3.66
N TRP A 245 13.89 13.54 3.87
CA TRP A 245 13.57 12.20 4.36
C TRP A 245 12.97 12.33 5.77
N PRO A 246 11.85 11.66 6.09
CA PRO A 246 11.30 11.67 7.44
C PRO A 246 12.25 10.91 8.37
N CYS A 247 13.16 11.63 9.02
CA CYS A 247 14.08 11.04 9.99
C CYS A 247 13.33 10.77 11.29
N SER A 248 13.39 9.53 11.79
CA SER A 248 13.05 9.21 13.19
C SER A 248 13.67 10.26 14.10
N LYS A 249 12.87 10.88 14.98
CA LYS A 249 13.38 11.83 15.98
C LYS A 249 14.56 11.17 16.70
N LEU A 250 15.76 11.76 16.56
CA LEU A 250 16.95 11.40 17.33
C LEU A 250 16.70 11.65 18.82
#